data_AF-A0A8X6UPU8-F1
#
_entry.id   AF-A0A8X6UPU8-F1
#
_cell.length_a   1.000
_cell.length_b   1.000
_cell.length_c   1.000
_cell.angle_alpha   90.00
_cell.angle_beta   90.00
_cell.angle_gamma   90.00
#
_symmetry.space_group_name_H-M   'P 1'
#
loop_
_entity.id
_entity.type
_entity.pdbx_description
1 polymer ?
#
loop_
_entity_poly.entity_id
_entity_poly.type
_entity_poly.pdbx_seq_one_letter_code
_entity_poly.pdbx_strand_id
1 'polypeptide(L)'
;MVRNFWNLESIGIQPIQEKLKLSTHNAELLTNFHQSFKIIDGRRVIHLPWKPEVKLTSSNYNTAIRRFNSWTRRIHANRELKQKYAKQMQDYIDKKQVEAVLKDTQNEVRLFYLPHHAVKKITNEEIKWRIVFDASSHSPGHPSLNDALEAGPNLLPDILAMLLRFRLSKIAITSDGSQAFLQLILADEDRDATRFLWYKTEYTSDGNLCIADEIVTYRFTRLPFGLTSSPFLLSASLRELATI
;
A
#
# COMPACT_ATOMS: atom_id res chain seq x y z
N MET A 1 -24.29 5.42 18.16
CA MET A 1 -24.32 6.91 18.04
C MET A 1 -23.55 7.39 16.80
N VAL A 2 -22.41 6.79 16.43
CA VAL A 2 -21.67 7.10 15.18
C VAL A 2 -22.40 6.66 13.91
N ARG A 3 -23.09 5.50 13.92
CA ARG A 3 -23.90 5.01 12.77
C ARG A 3 -24.92 6.04 12.25
N ASN A 4 -25.61 6.74 13.14
CA ASN A 4 -26.62 7.73 12.74
C ASN A 4 -26.02 9.02 12.17
N PHE A 5 -24.73 9.28 12.41
CA PHE A 5 -24.04 10.41 11.79
C PHE A 5 -23.78 10.17 10.29
N TRP A 6 -23.73 8.91 9.87
CA TRP A 6 -23.47 8.49 8.49
C TRP A 6 -24.73 8.07 7.73
N ASN A 7 -25.88 7.95 8.40
CA ASN A 7 -27.14 7.56 7.78
C ASN A 7 -27.94 8.79 7.33
N LEU A 8 -28.19 8.89 6.02
CA LEU A 8 -28.93 9.98 5.37
C LEU A 8 -30.44 9.95 5.61
N GLU A 9 -30.96 8.90 6.24
CA GLU A 9 -32.41 8.73 6.47
C GLU A 9 -33.01 9.78 7.41
N SER A 10 -32.21 10.42 8.27
CA SER A 10 -32.72 11.33 9.30
C SER A 10 -33.14 12.72 8.81
N ILE A 11 -32.91 13.07 7.53
CA ILE A 11 -33.17 14.43 7.00
C ILE A 11 -34.09 14.40 5.76
N GLY A 12 -34.72 13.25 5.43
CA GLY A 12 -35.63 13.16 4.27
C GLY A 12 -34.95 13.28 2.90
N ILE A 13 -33.62 13.42 2.88
CA ILE A 13 -32.79 13.21 1.71
C ILE A 13 -32.53 11.72 1.65
N GLN A 14 -33.33 10.98 0.87
CA GLN A 14 -32.85 9.68 0.42
C GLN A 14 -31.49 9.94 -0.23
N PRO A 15 -30.44 9.13 0.04
CA PRO A 15 -29.30 9.16 -0.85
C PRO A 15 -29.92 9.04 -2.22
N ILE A 16 -29.66 10.02 -3.10
CA ILE A 16 -29.86 9.78 -4.52
C ILE A 16 -29.20 8.43 -4.68
N GLN A 17 -29.97 7.42 -5.05
CA GLN A 17 -29.42 6.16 -5.47
C GLN A 17 -28.67 6.47 -6.76
N GLU A 18 -27.57 7.20 -6.66
CA GLU A 18 -26.34 6.82 -7.29
C GLU A 18 -25.92 5.48 -6.67
N LYS A 19 -26.77 4.46 -6.85
CA LYS A 19 -26.36 3.41 -7.77
C LYS A 19 -25.79 4.11 -9.01
N LEU A 20 -24.54 4.59 -8.91
CA LEU A 20 -23.52 4.12 -9.84
C LEU A 20 -23.93 2.67 -10.01
N LYS A 21 -24.51 2.33 -11.17
CA LYS A 21 -24.73 0.93 -11.52
C LYS A 21 -23.34 0.35 -11.44
N LEU A 22 -22.98 -0.09 -10.25
CA LEU A 22 -21.73 -0.69 -9.93
C LEU A 22 -21.73 -1.84 -10.92
N SER A 23 -20.78 -1.81 -11.84
CA SER A 23 -20.70 -2.87 -12.83
C SER A 23 -20.77 -4.19 -12.07
N THR A 24 -21.40 -5.21 -12.65
CA THR A 24 -21.54 -6.52 -12.01
C THR A 24 -20.18 -6.98 -11.45
N HIS A 25 -19.11 -6.73 -12.22
CA HIS A 25 -17.72 -6.91 -11.81
C HIS A 25 -17.31 -6.17 -10.52
N ASN A 26 -17.56 -4.87 -10.42
CA ASN A 26 -17.21 -4.10 -9.21
C ASN A 26 -18.05 -4.53 -7.99
N ALA A 27 -19.29 -5.00 -8.20
CA ALA A 27 -20.12 -5.55 -7.14
C ALA A 27 -19.57 -6.90 -6.63
N GLU A 28 -19.10 -7.75 -7.55
CA GLU A 28 -18.41 -9.00 -7.22
C GLU A 28 -17.11 -8.74 -6.46
N LEU A 29 -16.29 -7.77 -6.89
CA LEU A 29 -15.06 -7.39 -6.17
C LEU A 29 -15.34 -6.96 -4.73
N LEU A 30 -16.37 -6.13 -4.51
CA LEU A 30 -16.79 -5.74 -3.16
C LEU A 30 -17.31 -6.93 -2.35
N THR A 31 -18.09 -7.81 -2.98
CA THR A 31 -18.63 -9.00 -2.31
C THR A 31 -17.50 -9.92 -1.85
N ASN A 32 -16.54 -10.21 -2.73
CA ASN A 32 -15.35 -11.01 -2.41
C ASN A 32 -14.51 -10.35 -1.31
N PHE A 33 -14.35 -9.02 -1.37
CA PHE A 33 -13.66 -8.26 -0.33
C PHE A 33 -14.32 -8.45 1.05
N HIS A 34 -15.64 -8.26 1.15
CA HIS A 34 -16.39 -8.44 2.39
C HIS A 34 -16.41 -9.90 2.88
N GLN A 35 -16.47 -10.87 1.98
CA GLN A 35 -16.43 -12.30 2.36
C GLN A 35 -15.08 -12.70 2.98
N SER A 36 -13.98 -12.07 2.57
CA SER A 36 -12.65 -12.32 3.14
C SER A 36 -12.43 -11.68 4.53
N PHE A 37 -13.49 -11.24 5.23
CA PHE A 37 -13.39 -10.50 6.48
C PHE A 37 -12.60 -11.23 7.56
N LYS A 38 -11.48 -10.62 7.96
CA LYS A 38 -10.64 -11.13 9.05
C LYS A 38 -9.90 -9.98 9.73
N ILE A 39 -9.86 -10.00 11.06
CA ILE A 39 -9.06 -9.10 11.88
C ILE A 39 -7.99 -9.90 12.62
N ILE A 40 -6.74 -9.43 12.57
CA ILE A 40 -5.60 -9.95 13.34
C ILE A 40 -4.93 -8.76 14.03
N ASP A 41 -4.70 -8.86 15.34
CA ASP A 41 -4.08 -7.81 16.16
C ASP A 41 -4.72 -6.42 15.96
N GLY A 42 -6.06 -6.39 15.93
CA GLY A 42 -6.83 -5.16 15.73
C GLY A 42 -6.75 -4.56 14.32
N ARG A 43 -6.16 -5.26 13.35
CA ARG A 43 -6.02 -4.81 11.96
C ARG A 43 -6.77 -5.72 11.00
N ARG A 44 -7.43 -5.10 10.01
CA ARG A 44 -8.07 -5.81 8.90
C ARG A 44 -7.01 -6.45 8.02
N VAL A 45 -7.12 -7.75 7.82
CA VAL A 45 -6.36 -8.50 6.80
C VAL A 45 -7.00 -8.23 5.44
N ILE A 46 -6.24 -8.15 4.37
CA ILE A 46 -6.77 -7.94 3.02
C ILE A 46 -6.07 -8.87 2.03
N HIS A 47 -6.80 -9.26 0.98
CA HIS A 47 -6.26 -9.95 -0.18
C HIS A 47 -6.15 -8.97 -1.34
N LEU A 48 -5.14 -9.13 -2.18
CA LEU A 48 -5.02 -8.37 -3.41
C LEU A 48 -6.10 -8.84 -4.41
N PRO A 49 -6.82 -7.93 -5.07
CA PRO A 49 -7.85 -8.31 -6.02
C PRO A 49 -7.20 -8.66 -7.36
N TRP A 50 -6.81 -9.91 -7.53
CA TRP A 50 -6.17 -10.41 -8.74
C TRP A 50 -7.14 -10.50 -9.92
N LYS A 51 -6.68 -10.12 -11.11
CA LYS A 51 -7.38 -10.38 -12.37
C LYS A 51 -7.24 -11.84 -12.77
N PRO A 52 -8.33 -12.61 -12.93
CA PRO A 52 -8.25 -14.02 -13.29
C PRO A 52 -7.50 -14.29 -14.61
N GLU A 53 -7.60 -13.37 -15.56
CA GLU A 53 -7.02 -13.46 -16.90
C GLU A 53 -5.55 -13.03 -17.00
N VAL A 54 -5.02 -12.31 -16.01
CA VAL A 54 -3.64 -11.79 -16.05
C VAL A 54 -2.75 -12.56 -15.08
N LYS A 55 -1.81 -13.33 -15.63
CA LYS A 55 -0.80 -14.04 -14.84
C LYS A 55 0.51 -13.28 -14.83
N LEU A 56 1.18 -13.26 -13.67
CA LEU A 56 2.55 -12.78 -13.56
C LEU A 56 3.49 -13.79 -14.22
N THR A 57 3.85 -13.53 -15.48
CA THR A 57 4.73 -14.42 -16.26
C THR A 57 6.23 -14.12 -16.05
N SER A 58 6.55 -13.09 -15.26
CA SER A 58 7.91 -12.75 -14.85
C SER A 58 7.90 -12.14 -13.45
N SER A 59 8.94 -12.42 -12.67
CA SER A 59 9.11 -11.86 -11.33
C SER A 59 9.55 -10.40 -11.32
N ASN A 60 9.94 -9.83 -12.47
CA ASN A 60 10.54 -8.49 -12.57
C ASN A 60 11.87 -8.31 -11.81
N TYR A 61 12.47 -9.39 -11.28
CA TYR A 61 13.72 -9.34 -10.49
C TYR A 61 14.87 -8.64 -11.22
N ASN A 62 15.13 -9.01 -12.48
CA ASN A 62 16.22 -8.42 -13.28
C ASN A 62 16.06 -6.91 -13.51
N THR A 63 14.83 -6.42 -13.57
CA THR A 63 14.55 -4.97 -13.65
C THR A 63 14.74 -4.31 -12.30
N ALA A 64 14.25 -4.92 -11.22
CA ALA A 64 14.40 -4.44 -9.86
C ALA A 64 15.87 -4.32 -9.44
N ILE A 65 16.69 -5.37 -9.63
CA ILE A 65 18.12 -5.33 -9.27
C ILE A 65 18.92 -4.31 -10.09
N ARG A 66 18.63 -4.15 -11.40
CA ARG A 66 19.28 -3.13 -12.23
C ARG A 66 18.96 -1.72 -11.73
N ARG A 67 17.69 -1.45 -11.41
CA ARG A 67 17.27 -0.17 -10.85
C ARG A 67 17.87 0.06 -9.46
N PHE A 68 17.92 -0.98 -8.63
CA PHE A 68 18.56 -0.94 -7.32
C PHE A 68 20.04 -0.57 -7.42
N ASN A 69 20.83 -1.28 -8.25
CA ASN A 69 22.26 -0.99 -8.45
C ASN A 69 22.52 0.42 -9.02
N SER A 70 21.64 0.91 -9.91
CA SER A 70 21.71 2.29 -10.41
C SER A 70 21.43 3.31 -9.30
N TRP A 71 20.39 3.06 -8.51
CA TRP A 71 20.02 3.88 -7.36
C TRP A 71 21.11 3.91 -6.29
N THR A 72 21.72 2.77 -5.99
CA THR A 72 22.83 2.61 -5.04
C THR A 72 23.98 3.53 -5.41
N ARG A 73 24.47 3.44 -6.66
CA ARG A 73 25.55 4.31 -7.16
C ARG A 73 25.27 5.80 -6.94
N ARG A 74 24.01 6.23 -7.17
CA ARG A 74 23.59 7.62 -6.96
C ARG A 74 23.62 8.04 -5.48
N ILE A 75 23.31 7.13 -4.56
CA ILE A 75 23.19 7.44 -3.13
C ILE A 75 24.49 7.30 -2.37
N HIS A 76 25.44 6.49 -2.83
CA HIS A 76 26.81 6.56 -2.29
C HIS A 76 27.44 7.94 -2.45
N ALA A 77 27.05 8.71 -3.47
CA ALA A 77 27.50 10.10 -3.64
C ALA A 77 26.81 11.11 -2.69
N ASN A 78 25.69 10.76 -2.04
CA ASN A 78 24.94 11.65 -1.15
C ASN A 78 24.69 11.01 0.21
N ARG A 79 25.57 11.32 1.18
CA ARG A 79 25.55 10.78 2.54
C ARG A 79 24.24 11.06 3.29
N GLU A 80 23.70 12.27 3.15
CA GLU A 80 22.47 12.66 3.83
C GLU A 80 21.26 11.86 3.33
N LEU A 81 21.14 11.71 2.00
CA LEU A 81 20.09 10.91 1.39
C LEU A 81 20.24 9.43 1.78
N LYS A 82 21.46 8.90 1.80
CA LYS A 82 21.75 7.53 2.23
C LYS A 82 21.23 7.26 3.65
N GLN A 83 21.55 8.15 4.60
CA GLN A 83 21.12 8.02 5.99
C GLN A 83 19.59 8.14 6.13
N LYS A 84 18.98 9.13 5.47
CA LYS A 84 17.52 9.31 5.49
C LYS A 84 16.78 8.09 4.90
N TYR A 85 17.33 7.50 3.86
CA TYR A 85 16.76 6.31 3.22
C TYR A 85 16.90 5.07 4.09
N ALA A 86 18.10 4.83 4.65
CA ALA A 86 18.35 3.73 5.57
C ALA A 86 17.42 3.79 6.79
N LYS A 87 17.27 4.99 7.37
CA LYS A 87 16.35 5.22 8.49
C LYS A 87 14.89 4.90 8.13
N GLN A 88 14.43 5.31 6.95
CA GLN A 88 13.07 4.98 6.49
C GLN A 88 12.87 3.48 6.25
N MET A 89 13.86 2.80 5.68
CA MET A 89 13.83 1.34 5.51
C MET A 89 13.82 0.62 6.85
N GLN A 90 14.65 1.05 7.79
CA GLN A 90 14.67 0.49 9.13
C GLN A 90 13.33 0.72 9.85
N ASP A 91 12.70 1.89 9.68
CA ASP A 91 11.37 2.16 10.24
C ASP A 91 10.30 1.18 9.72
N TYR A 92 10.34 0.81 8.43
CA TYR A 92 9.47 -0.25 7.89
C TYR A 92 9.71 -1.60 8.57
N ILE A 93 10.97 -1.95 8.82
CA ILE A 93 11.37 -3.22 9.46
C ILE A 93 10.96 -3.25 10.93
N ASP A 94 11.29 -2.21 11.69
CA ASP A 94 11.02 -2.10 13.13
C ASP A 94 9.52 -2.13 13.42
N LYS A 95 8.73 -1.47 12.56
CA LYS A 95 7.25 -1.47 12.65
C LYS A 95 6.61 -2.76 12.13
N LYS A 96 7.41 -3.74 11.72
CA LYS A 96 6.96 -5.01 11.10
C LYS A 96 6.03 -4.76 9.91
N GLN A 97 6.26 -3.69 9.16
CA GLN A 97 5.53 -3.36 7.93
C GLN A 97 6.09 -4.13 6.73
N VAL A 98 7.36 -4.52 6.82
CA VAL A 98 8.06 -5.42 5.92
C VAL A 98 8.77 -6.51 6.73
N GLU A 99 9.04 -7.64 6.10
CA GLU A 99 9.80 -8.75 6.70
C GLU A 99 10.82 -9.29 5.70
N ALA A 100 11.92 -9.84 6.20
CA ALA A 100 12.89 -10.53 5.36
C ALA A 100 12.33 -11.88 4.88
N VAL A 101 12.62 -12.24 3.64
CA VAL A 101 12.22 -13.52 3.06
C VAL A 101 13.21 -14.60 3.49
N LEU A 102 12.78 -15.52 4.35
CA LEU A 102 13.65 -16.55 4.96
C LEU A 102 13.82 -17.82 4.11
N LYS A 103 12.88 -18.09 3.20
CA LYS A 103 12.92 -19.24 2.29
C LYS A 103 12.61 -18.75 0.89
N ASP A 104 13.41 -19.17 -0.07
CA ASP A 104 13.13 -18.91 -1.47
C ASP A 104 11.97 -19.83 -1.90
N THR A 105 10.74 -19.36 -1.68
CA THR A 105 9.53 -19.98 -2.23
C THR A 105 9.53 -19.78 -3.75
N GLN A 106 10.33 -20.57 -4.46
CA GLN A 106 10.48 -20.51 -5.92
C GLN A 106 9.23 -20.97 -6.69
N ASN A 107 8.18 -21.43 -6.00
CA ASN A 107 7.00 -22.07 -6.58
C ASN A 107 5.69 -21.27 -6.45
N GLU A 108 5.74 -19.96 -6.23
CA GLU A 108 4.51 -19.16 -6.11
C GLU A 108 4.11 -18.48 -7.42
N VAL A 109 2.85 -18.68 -7.81
CA VAL A 109 2.17 -18.04 -8.96
C VAL A 109 2.12 -16.51 -8.83
N ARG A 110 2.36 -15.97 -7.61
CA ARG A 110 2.22 -14.55 -7.25
C ARG A 110 3.52 -13.93 -6.76
N LEU A 111 4.65 -14.23 -7.42
CA LEU A 111 5.97 -13.71 -7.04
C LEU A 111 6.37 -12.50 -7.91
N PHE A 112 6.64 -11.35 -7.29
CA PHE A 112 7.00 -10.11 -8.01
C PHE A 112 7.93 -9.20 -7.19
N TYR A 113 8.90 -8.59 -7.86
CA TYR A 113 9.86 -7.67 -7.28
C TYR A 113 9.56 -6.23 -7.70
N LEU A 114 9.26 -5.39 -6.72
CA LEU A 114 9.04 -3.95 -6.82
C LEU A 114 10.38 -3.21 -6.80
N PRO A 115 10.77 -2.52 -7.88
CA PRO A 115 11.83 -1.53 -7.81
C PRO A 115 11.39 -0.39 -6.89
N HIS A 116 12.34 0.19 -6.18
CA HIS A 116 12.08 1.37 -5.35
C HIS A 116 13.14 2.44 -5.54
N HIS A 117 12.74 3.68 -5.27
CA HIS A 117 13.64 4.82 -5.35
C HIS A 117 13.20 5.93 -4.38
N ALA A 118 14.09 6.91 -4.18
CA ALA A 118 13.78 8.08 -3.37
C ALA A 118 13.19 9.19 -4.27
N VAL A 119 12.06 9.75 -3.85
CA VAL A 119 11.49 10.97 -4.44
C VAL A 119 11.61 12.13 -3.46
N LYS A 120 11.91 13.31 -3.98
CA LYS A 120 12.01 14.56 -3.22
C LYS A 120 10.66 15.29 -3.31
N LYS A 121 10.00 15.50 -2.17
CA LYS A 121 8.87 16.43 -2.08
C LYS A 121 9.33 17.69 -1.35
N ILE A 122 9.09 18.85 -1.97
CA ILE A 122 9.29 20.16 -1.33
C ILE A 122 7.93 20.64 -0.88
N THR A 123 7.77 21.02 0.39
CA THR A 123 6.51 21.54 0.93
C THR A 123 6.85 22.63 1.94
N ASN A 124 6.41 23.87 1.68
CA ASN A 124 6.70 25.03 2.52
C ASN A 124 8.21 25.13 2.86
N GLU A 125 9.06 25.07 1.83
CA GLU A 125 10.53 25.13 1.94
C GLU A 125 11.21 23.93 2.64
N GLU A 126 10.45 23.01 3.25
CA GLU A 126 10.98 21.76 3.78
C GLU A 126 11.15 20.69 2.69
N ILE A 127 12.30 20.03 2.69
CA ILE A 127 12.58 18.87 1.83
C ILE A 127 12.25 17.58 2.57
N LYS A 128 11.23 16.85 2.11
CA LYS A 128 10.87 15.51 2.59
C LYS A 128 11.15 14.46 1.53
N TRP A 129 12.07 13.56 1.82
CA TRP A 129 12.35 12.40 1.00
C TRP A 129 11.37 11.28 1.34
N ARG A 130 10.80 10.63 0.33
CA ARG A 130 9.96 9.44 0.49
C ARG A 130 10.47 8.31 -0.37
N ILE A 131 10.28 7.10 0.11
CA ILE A 131 10.52 5.90 -0.68
C ILE A 131 9.26 5.56 -1.46
N VAL A 132 9.40 5.35 -2.76
CA VAL A 132 8.32 4.92 -3.65
C VAL A 132 8.67 3.57 -4.23
N PHE A 133 7.70 2.66 -4.16
CA PHE A 133 7.75 1.34 -4.77
C PHE A 133 6.95 1.38 -6.08
N ASP A 134 7.57 0.93 -7.17
CA ASP A 134 7.02 1.04 -8.53
C ASP A 134 6.40 -0.29 -8.96
N ALA A 135 5.10 -0.45 -8.68
CA ALA A 135 4.31 -1.61 -9.09
C ALA A 135 3.89 -1.59 -10.57
N SER A 136 4.17 -0.50 -11.29
CA SER A 136 3.97 -0.39 -12.74
C SER A 136 5.23 -0.79 -13.53
N SER A 137 6.38 -0.94 -12.88
CA SER A 137 7.58 -1.48 -13.53
C SER A 137 7.37 -2.93 -13.91
N HIS A 138 7.82 -3.32 -15.10
CA HIS A 138 7.76 -4.69 -15.57
C HIS A 138 8.98 -5.07 -16.42
N SER A 139 9.20 -6.37 -16.57
CA SER A 139 10.13 -6.89 -17.58
C SER A 139 9.58 -6.60 -18.99
N PRO A 140 10.43 -6.34 -20.00
CA PRO A 140 9.96 -6.15 -21.37
C PRO A 140 9.10 -7.33 -21.85
N GLY A 141 7.90 -7.06 -22.35
CA GLY A 141 6.96 -8.08 -22.84
C GLY A 141 6.16 -8.84 -21.76
N HIS A 142 6.29 -8.46 -20.49
CA HIS A 142 5.56 -9.07 -19.37
C HIS A 142 4.67 -8.04 -18.65
N PRO A 143 3.54 -8.46 -18.04
CA PRO A 143 2.68 -7.56 -17.28
C PRO A 143 3.36 -7.05 -16.00
N SER A 144 2.98 -5.85 -15.57
CA SER A 144 3.33 -5.34 -14.24
C SER A 144 2.39 -5.91 -13.16
N LEU A 145 2.73 -5.68 -11.89
CA LEU A 145 1.82 -6.02 -10.79
C LEU A 145 0.51 -5.23 -10.89
N ASN A 146 0.59 -3.94 -11.26
CA ASN A 146 -0.62 -3.12 -11.45
C ASN A 146 -1.50 -3.60 -12.60
N ASP A 147 -0.93 -4.21 -13.64
CA ASP A 147 -1.73 -4.80 -14.72
C ASP A 147 -2.47 -6.05 -14.25
N ALA A 148 -1.86 -6.83 -13.34
CA ALA A 148 -2.42 -8.06 -12.78
C ALA A 148 -3.44 -7.84 -11.65
N LEU A 149 -3.57 -6.61 -11.15
CA LEU A 149 -4.49 -6.25 -10.08
C LEU A 149 -5.67 -5.42 -10.60
N GLU A 150 -6.81 -5.63 -9.99
CA GLU A 150 -8.00 -4.80 -10.18
C GLU A 150 -7.84 -3.49 -9.41
N ALA A 151 -8.15 -2.37 -10.07
CA ALA A 151 -8.21 -1.08 -9.39
C ALA A 151 -9.34 -1.03 -8.35
N GLY A 152 -10.42 -1.79 -8.61
CA GLY A 152 -11.64 -1.76 -7.83
C GLY A 152 -12.46 -0.48 -8.04
N PRO A 153 -13.68 -0.43 -7.49
CA PRO A 153 -14.53 0.75 -7.60
C PRO A 153 -13.97 1.93 -6.80
N ASN A 154 -14.24 3.14 -7.28
CA ASN A 154 -14.00 4.35 -6.52
C ASN A 154 -15.02 4.47 -5.37
N LEU A 155 -14.53 4.32 -4.14
CA LEU A 155 -15.32 4.41 -2.91
C LEU A 155 -15.07 5.71 -2.15
N LEU A 156 -14.44 6.71 -2.76
CA LEU A 156 -14.32 8.02 -2.14
C LEU A 156 -15.69 8.70 -2.11
N PRO A 157 -16.10 9.30 -0.97
CA PRO A 157 -17.32 10.10 -0.94
C PRO A 157 -17.14 11.33 -1.82
N ASP A 158 -18.24 11.83 -2.38
CA ASP A 158 -18.24 13.10 -3.07
C ASP A 158 -17.79 14.22 -2.12
N ILE A 159 -16.73 14.94 -2.51
CA ILE A 159 -16.09 15.95 -1.67
C ILE A 159 -17.05 17.10 -1.36
N LEU A 160 -17.86 17.53 -2.33
CA LEU A 160 -18.82 18.62 -2.13
C LEU A 160 -19.90 18.19 -1.13
N ALA A 161 -20.49 17.01 -1.31
CA ALA A 161 -21.48 16.45 -0.40
C ALA A 161 -20.91 16.27 1.00
N MET A 162 -19.66 15.81 1.12
CA MET A 162 -18.95 15.69 2.40
C MET A 162 -18.76 17.06 3.07
N LEU A 163 -18.31 18.09 2.34
CA LEU A 163 -18.13 19.44 2.88
C LEU A 163 -19.45 20.09 3.29
N LEU A 164 -20.53 19.86 2.53
CA LEU A 164 -21.87 20.34 2.90
C LEU A 164 -22.33 19.69 4.21
N ARG A 165 -22.21 18.36 4.36
CA ARG A 165 -22.54 17.66 5.61
C ARG A 165 -21.72 18.14 6.80
N PHE A 166 -20.42 18.37 6.59
CA PHE A 166 -19.51 18.89 7.60
C PHE A 166 -19.97 20.25 8.14
N ARG A 167 -20.62 21.09 7.32
CA ARG A 167 -21.16 22.40 7.71
C ARG A 167 -22.55 22.34 8.38
N LEU A 168 -23.29 21.24 8.26
CA LEU A 168 -24.63 21.12 8.86
C LEU A 168 -24.59 20.96 10.39
N SER A 169 -23.50 20.43 10.93
CA SER A 169 -23.36 20.19 12.36
C SER A 169 -22.65 21.35 13.05
N LYS A 170 -23.10 21.72 14.26
CA LYS A 170 -22.45 22.79 15.07
C LYS A 170 -21.02 22.45 15.49
N ILE A 171 -20.73 21.16 15.61
CA ILE A 171 -19.43 20.63 16.05
C ILE A 171 -19.01 19.59 15.03
N ALA A 172 -17.77 19.67 14.58
CA ALA A 172 -17.17 18.70 13.68
C ALA A 172 -15.84 18.20 14.24
N ILE A 173 -15.62 16.90 14.14
CA ILE A 173 -14.40 16.24 14.62
C ILE A 173 -13.60 15.81 13.39
N THR A 174 -12.35 16.21 13.33
CA THR A 174 -11.39 15.79 12.29
C THR A 174 -10.26 15.02 12.94
N SER A 175 -9.79 13.99 12.23
CA SER A 175 -8.61 13.23 12.62
C SER A 175 -7.82 12.90 11.36
N ASP A 176 -6.50 13.02 11.42
CA ASP A 176 -5.62 12.55 10.36
C ASP A 176 -5.07 11.16 10.71
N GLY A 177 -5.23 10.21 9.79
CA GLY A 177 -4.76 8.85 9.93
C GLY A 177 -3.37 8.71 9.30
N SER A 178 -2.32 8.84 10.11
CA SER A 178 -0.96 8.66 9.59
C SER A 178 -0.77 7.23 9.07
N GLN A 179 -0.19 7.10 7.86
CA GLN A 179 0.17 5.80 7.27
C GLN A 179 -1.01 4.80 7.16
N ALA A 180 -2.21 5.28 6.78
CA ALA A 180 -3.45 4.49 6.77
C ALA A 180 -3.34 3.15 6.01
N PHE A 181 -2.71 3.10 4.84
CA PHE A 181 -2.49 1.85 4.09
C PHE A 181 -1.72 0.81 4.91
N LEU A 182 -0.69 1.24 5.66
CA LEU A 182 0.16 0.37 6.45
C LEU A 182 -0.53 -0.16 7.72
N GLN A 183 -1.78 0.26 8.00
CA GLN A 183 -2.62 -0.33 9.04
C GLN A 183 -3.35 -1.60 8.56
N LEU A 184 -3.39 -1.86 7.26
CA LEU A 184 -3.99 -3.08 6.72
C LEU A 184 -2.95 -4.18 6.60
N ILE A 185 -3.26 -5.38 7.09
CA ILE A 185 -2.40 -6.55 6.98
C ILE A 185 -2.58 -7.17 5.59
N LEU A 186 -1.48 -7.44 4.89
CA LEU A 186 -1.52 -8.17 3.63
C LEU A 186 -1.56 -9.67 3.92
N ALA A 187 -2.51 -10.38 3.30
CA ALA A 187 -2.61 -11.83 3.41
C ALA A 187 -1.30 -12.52 2.97
N ASP A 188 -0.92 -13.58 3.68
CA ASP A 188 0.39 -14.23 3.52
C ASP A 188 0.65 -14.69 2.08
N GLU A 189 -0.38 -15.20 1.41
CA GLU A 189 -0.37 -15.65 0.01
C GLU A 189 -0.10 -14.54 -1.03
N ASP A 190 -0.25 -13.27 -0.64
CA ASP A 190 -0.07 -12.13 -1.53
C ASP A 190 1.21 -11.35 -1.23
N ARG A 191 1.91 -11.64 -0.13
CA ARG A 191 3.10 -10.90 0.28
C ARG A 191 4.23 -11.02 -0.72
N ASP A 192 4.39 -12.19 -1.34
CA ASP A 192 5.45 -12.44 -2.33
C ASP A 192 5.26 -11.67 -3.65
N ALA A 193 4.08 -11.08 -3.87
CA ALA A 193 3.85 -10.15 -4.97
C ALA A 193 4.45 -8.76 -4.70
N THR A 194 4.96 -8.53 -3.49
CA THR A 194 5.45 -7.21 -3.05
C THR A 194 6.91 -7.27 -2.59
N ARG A 195 7.68 -8.22 -3.12
CA ARG A 195 9.10 -8.34 -2.78
C ARG A 195 9.89 -7.12 -3.24
N PHE A 196 10.99 -6.80 -2.58
CA PHE A 196 11.95 -5.78 -3.00
C PHE A 196 13.33 -6.07 -2.41
N LEU A 197 14.35 -5.38 -2.93
CA LEU A 197 15.75 -5.65 -2.60
C LEU A 197 16.29 -4.52 -1.73
N TRP A 198 16.80 -4.85 -0.56
CA TRP A 198 17.42 -3.86 0.31
C TRP A 198 18.67 -4.42 0.95
N TYR A 199 19.62 -3.56 1.24
CA TYR A 199 20.79 -3.96 1.99
C TYR A 199 20.41 -4.36 3.42
N LYS A 200 21.11 -5.35 3.96
CA LYS A 200 21.01 -5.66 5.38
C LYS A 200 21.48 -4.44 6.18
N THR A 201 20.72 -4.10 7.21
CA THR A 201 21.04 -3.03 8.13
C THR A 201 21.46 -3.60 9.47
N GLU A 202 22.50 -3.01 10.06
CA GLU A 202 23.05 -3.44 11.35
C GLU A 202 23.23 -2.20 12.23
N TYR A 203 23.16 -2.39 13.54
CA TYR A 203 23.48 -1.34 14.49
C TYR A 203 24.91 -1.53 14.95
N THR A 204 25.74 -0.49 14.84
CA THR A 204 27.08 -0.51 15.42
C THR A 204 26.99 -0.48 16.95
N SER A 205 28.10 -0.81 17.62
CA SER A 205 28.21 -0.75 19.08
C SER A 205 27.85 0.62 19.66
N ASP A 206 28.00 1.68 18.86
CA ASP A 206 27.66 3.07 19.23
C ASP A 206 26.19 3.43 18.98
N GLY A 207 25.35 2.46 18.59
CA GLY A 207 23.92 2.65 18.30
C GLY A 207 23.62 3.30 16.94
N ASN A 208 24.62 3.46 16.07
CA ASN A 208 24.43 4.03 14.74
C ASN A 208 23.98 2.97 13.74
N LEU A 209 22.97 3.30 12.92
CA LEU A 209 22.51 2.45 11.83
C LEU A 209 23.54 2.45 10.68
N CYS A 210 24.09 1.29 10.35
CA CYS A 210 24.93 1.08 9.19
C CYS A 210 24.24 0.16 8.16
N ILE A 211 24.69 0.28 6.91
CA ILE A 211 24.22 -0.55 5.80
C ILE A 211 25.37 -1.52 5.48
N ALA A 212 25.11 -2.83 5.58
CA ALA A 212 26.05 -3.88 5.17
C ALA A 212 26.01 -4.09 3.64
N ASP A 213 27.06 -4.68 3.08
CA ASP A 213 27.14 -4.95 1.62
C ASP A 213 26.35 -6.18 1.17
N GLU A 214 25.63 -6.83 2.08
CA GLU A 214 24.75 -7.97 1.80
C GLU A 214 23.37 -7.48 1.34
N ILE A 215 22.92 -7.92 0.16
CA ILE A 215 21.56 -7.65 -0.35
C ILE A 215 20.61 -8.72 0.16
N VAL A 216 19.53 -8.30 0.78
CA VAL A 216 18.47 -9.14 1.33
C VAL A 216 17.15 -8.83 0.61
N THR A 217 16.36 -9.87 0.38
CA THR A 217 15.00 -9.72 -0.13
C THR A 217 14.03 -9.49 1.03
N TYR A 218 13.27 -8.41 0.94
CA TYR A 218 12.17 -8.10 1.85
C TYR A 218 10.83 -8.20 1.11
N ARG A 219 9.75 -8.35 1.85
CA ARG A 219 8.37 -8.28 1.32
C ARG A 219 7.48 -7.53 2.29
N PHE A 220 6.39 -6.94 1.79
CA PHE A 220 5.45 -6.25 2.65
C PHE A 220 4.56 -7.23 3.42
N THR A 221 4.33 -6.92 4.69
CA THR A 221 3.32 -7.58 5.54
C THR A 221 2.06 -6.70 5.69
N ARG A 222 2.12 -5.48 5.15
CA ARG A 222 1.07 -4.46 5.16
C ARG A 222 0.82 -3.97 3.75
N LEU A 223 -0.36 -3.41 3.47
CA LEU A 223 -0.65 -2.89 2.13
C LEU A 223 0.34 -1.76 1.75
N PRO A 224 1.21 -1.94 0.75
CA PRO A 224 2.13 -0.89 0.34
C PRO A 224 1.40 0.20 -0.45
N PHE A 225 1.99 1.40 -0.47
CA PHE A 225 1.56 2.44 -1.39
C PHE A 225 2.09 2.15 -2.80
N GLY A 226 1.32 2.48 -3.83
CA GLY A 226 1.73 2.36 -5.24
C GLY A 226 1.03 1.24 -6.02
N LEU A 227 0.26 0.36 -5.35
CA LEU A 227 -0.60 -0.60 -6.04
C LEU A 227 -1.88 0.10 -6.51
N THR A 228 -2.35 -0.24 -7.71
CA THR A 228 -3.59 0.29 -8.30
C THR A 228 -4.81 0.01 -7.42
N SER A 229 -4.82 -1.12 -6.71
CA SER A 229 -5.89 -1.55 -5.80
C SER A 229 -5.85 -0.89 -4.41
N SER A 230 -4.74 -0.25 -4.03
CA SER A 230 -4.56 0.25 -2.65
C SER A 230 -5.67 1.21 -2.21
N PRO A 231 -6.06 2.22 -3.03
CA PRO A 231 -7.11 3.17 -2.65
C PRO A 231 -8.47 2.51 -2.41
N PHE A 232 -8.83 1.54 -3.25
CA PHE A 232 -10.04 0.75 -3.09
C PHE A 232 -10.02 -0.04 -1.78
N LEU A 233 -8.95 -0.82 -1.55
CA LEU A 233 -8.81 -1.68 -0.37
C LEU A 233 -8.86 -0.87 0.93
N LEU A 234 -8.22 0.31 0.97
CA LEU A 234 -8.29 1.20 2.12
C LEU A 234 -9.69 1.75 2.33
N SER A 235 -10.32 2.27 1.27
CA SER A 235 -11.65 2.88 1.37
C SER A 235 -12.72 1.86 1.78
N ALA A 236 -12.66 0.64 1.22
CA ALA A 236 -13.54 -0.46 1.57
C ALA A 236 -13.35 -0.87 3.04
N SER A 237 -12.10 -1.03 3.48
CA SER A 237 -11.78 -1.35 4.88
C SER A 237 -12.29 -0.29 5.84
N LEU A 238 -12.11 1.00 5.54
CA LEU A 238 -12.57 2.10 6.39
C LEU A 238 -14.10 2.11 6.51
N ARG A 239 -14.82 1.92 5.40
CA ARG A 239 -16.29 1.83 5.40
C ARG A 239 -16.77 0.64 6.22
N GLU A 240 -16.14 -0.51 6.06
CA GLU A 240 -16.46 -1.73 6.81
C GLU A 240 -16.24 -1.54 8.32
N LEU A 241 -15.08 -1.00 8.72
CA LEU A 241 -14.74 -0.74 10.12
C LEU A 241 -15.61 0.36 10.76
N ALA A 242 -16.04 1.36 10.01
CA ALA A 242 -16.94 2.40 10.50
C ALA A 242 -18.40 1.93 10.67
N THR A 243 -18.75 0.79 10.08
CA THR A 243 -20.10 0.22 10.14
C THR A 243 -20.28 -0.75 11.32
N ILE A 244 -19.19 -1.29 11.87
CA ILE A 244 -19.20 -2.13 13.09
C ILE A 244 -19.57 -1.29 14.30
#